data_AF-A0A413T4R4-F1
#
_entry.id   AF-A0A413T4R4-F1
#
_cell.length_a   1.000
_cell.length_b   1.000
_cell.length_c   1.000
_cell.angle_alpha   90.00
_cell.angle_beta   90.00
_cell.angle_gamma   90.00
#
_symmetry.space_group_name_H-M   'P 1'
#
loop_
_entity.id
_entity.type
_entity.pdbx_description
1 polymer ?
#
loop_
_entity_poly.entity_id
_entity_poly.type
_entity_poly.pdbx_seq_one_letter_code
_entity_poly.pdbx_strand_id
1 'polypeptide(L)'
;MVPENTFIYSSGQIVFLRKNPNFAQTENTNSMIKQDYLIRMIQEIVALLVNALLRRKRIRQEDWSEYDAMVSQLLGLPLSQLQTVDVDELADRYAGEESGIEKMELASLYLLRLSEETEGSIVFKSKLRQDGLRLLKRVHASSNTYSLQREMLIRMLDHGE
;
A
#
# COMPACT_ATOMS: atom_id res chain seq x y z
N MET A 1 -26.69 22.21 7.18
CA MET A 1 -26.87 20.76 7.38
C MET A 1 -25.73 20.08 6.65
N VAL A 2 -24.79 19.49 7.37
CA VAL A 2 -23.51 18.98 6.83
C VAL A 2 -23.66 17.46 6.64
N PRO A 3 -23.21 16.84 5.54
CA PRO A 3 -23.46 15.42 5.27
C PRO A 3 -22.83 14.48 6.32
N GLU A 4 -23.50 13.36 6.59
CA GLU A 4 -23.26 12.40 7.67
C GLU A 4 -21.94 11.60 7.62
N ASN A 5 -20.97 11.99 6.81
CA ASN A 5 -19.57 11.53 6.88
C ASN A 5 -18.67 12.63 6.35
N THR A 6 -18.51 13.70 7.14
CA THR A 6 -17.69 14.83 6.73
C THR A 6 -16.27 14.67 7.21
N PHE A 7 -15.36 14.48 6.26
CA PHE A 7 -13.93 14.66 6.44
C PHE A 7 -13.65 16.15 6.59
N ILE A 8 -13.34 16.60 7.80
CA ILE A 8 -12.87 17.97 8.00
C ILE A 8 -11.35 17.95 7.90
N TYR A 9 -10.82 18.43 6.78
CA TYR A 9 -9.39 18.71 6.66
C TYR A 9 -9.07 19.94 7.50
N SER A 10 -8.50 19.72 8.69
CA SER A 10 -7.87 20.79 9.46
C SER A 10 -6.46 20.36 9.83
N SER A 11 -5.49 21.16 9.38
CA SER A 11 -4.16 21.24 10.00
C SER A 11 -3.34 19.93 10.05
N GLY A 12 -3.51 19.03 9.09
CA GLY A 12 -2.63 17.87 8.92
C GLY A 12 -2.83 16.73 9.94
N GLN A 13 -3.94 16.68 10.67
CA GLN A 13 -4.34 15.52 11.47
C GLN A 13 -5.79 15.14 11.18
N ILE A 14 -6.07 13.84 11.05
CA ILE A 14 -7.43 13.31 10.90
C ILE A 14 -7.97 12.99 12.30
N VAL A 15 -9.07 13.64 12.70
CA VAL A 15 -9.78 13.36 13.96
C VAL A 15 -11.09 12.62 13.67
N PHE A 16 -11.30 11.45 14.29
CA PHE A 16 -12.45 10.58 14.06
C PHE A 16 -13.55 10.82 15.11
N LEU A 17 -14.78 11.13 14.68
CA LEU A 17 -15.96 11.06 15.53
C LEU A 17 -16.79 9.83 15.15
N ARG A 18 -16.92 8.86 16.06
CA ARG A 18 -17.75 7.66 15.86
C ARG A 18 -18.92 7.66 16.84
N LYS A 19 -20.15 7.48 16.34
CA LYS A 19 -21.24 6.90 17.13
C LYS A 19 -21.91 5.76 16.35
N ASN A 20 -21.81 4.56 16.92
CA ASN A 20 -22.64 3.37 16.64
C ASN A 20 -24.05 3.59 17.27
N PRO A 21 -25.14 2.83 16.97
CA PRO A 21 -25.17 1.41 16.54
C PRO A 21 -26.27 1.02 15.52
N ASN A 22 -26.10 -0.10 14.79
CA ASN A 22 -27.12 -1.15 14.57
C ASN A 22 -26.63 -2.20 13.56
N PHE A 23 -26.47 -3.44 14.03
CA PHE A 23 -25.91 -4.58 13.32
C PHE A 23 -27.00 -5.40 12.64
N ALA A 24 -27.07 -5.35 11.31
CA ALA A 24 -27.83 -6.32 10.49
C ALA A 24 -27.27 -6.45 9.06
N GLN A 25 -25.96 -6.28 8.85
CA GLN A 25 -25.28 -6.53 7.58
C GLN A 25 -23.83 -6.90 7.91
N THR A 26 -23.41 -8.16 7.82
CA THR A 26 -22.09 -8.59 8.38
C THR A 26 -21.13 -9.23 7.38
N GLU A 27 -21.55 -9.61 6.18
CA GLU A 27 -20.65 -10.17 5.16
C GLU A 27 -20.14 -9.06 4.21
N ASN A 28 -21.06 -8.35 3.54
CA ASN A 28 -20.72 -7.26 2.60
C ASN A 28 -20.05 -6.06 3.28
N THR A 29 -20.46 -5.71 4.48
CA THR A 29 -19.85 -4.61 5.24
C THR A 29 -18.41 -4.92 5.63
N ASN A 30 -18.11 -6.16 5.99
CA ASN A 30 -16.74 -6.56 6.33
C ASN A 30 -15.82 -6.56 5.10
N SER A 31 -16.32 -6.96 3.93
CA SER A 31 -15.57 -6.84 2.66
C SER A 31 -15.32 -5.38 2.30
N MET A 32 -16.38 -4.54 2.34
CA MET A 32 -16.27 -3.10 2.08
C MET A 32 -15.33 -2.39 3.06
N ILE A 33 -15.36 -2.74 4.35
CA ILE A 33 -14.48 -2.16 5.37
C ILE A 33 -13.02 -2.54 5.09
N LYS A 34 -12.72 -3.81 4.78
CA LYS A 34 -11.36 -4.25 4.46
C LYS A 34 -10.83 -3.56 3.20
N GLN A 35 -11.65 -3.41 2.18
CA GLN A 35 -11.29 -2.71 0.96
C GLN A 35 -10.99 -1.24 1.22
N ASP A 36 -11.82 -0.55 2.02
CA ASP A 36 -11.58 0.85 2.40
C ASP A 36 -10.26 1.02 3.18
N TYR A 37 -9.95 0.10 4.11
CA TYR A 37 -8.64 0.08 4.77
C TYR A 37 -7.51 -0.11 3.76
N LEU A 38 -7.66 -1.04 2.81
CA LEU A 38 -6.64 -1.32 1.81
C LEU A 38 -6.36 -0.08 0.94
N ILE A 39 -7.40 0.58 0.45
CA ILE A 39 -7.26 1.83 -0.33
C ILE A 39 -6.58 2.92 0.50
N ARG A 40 -6.95 3.09 1.78
CA ARG A 40 -6.30 4.05 2.68
C ARG A 40 -4.81 3.75 2.85
N MET A 41 -4.45 2.48 3.04
CA MET A 41 -3.05 2.06 3.17
C MET A 41 -2.25 2.36 1.90
N ILE A 42 -2.79 2.04 0.72
CA ILE A 42 -2.17 2.36 -0.58
C ILE A 42 -1.87 3.86 -0.67
N GLN A 43 -2.86 4.71 -0.39
CA GLN A 43 -2.71 6.16 -0.49
C GLN A 43 -1.63 6.70 0.46
N GLU A 44 -1.56 6.16 1.67
CA GLU A 44 -0.56 6.54 2.67
C GLU A 44 0.87 6.16 2.23
N ILE A 45 1.09 4.92 1.77
CA ILE A 45 2.42 4.52 1.29
C ILE A 45 2.83 5.31 0.05
N VAL A 46 1.92 5.55 -0.89
CA VAL A 46 2.19 6.39 -2.07
C VAL A 46 2.66 7.78 -1.64
N ALA A 47 1.97 8.41 -0.67
CA ALA A 47 2.36 9.73 -0.17
C ALA A 47 3.75 9.72 0.48
N LEU A 48 4.09 8.66 1.22
CA LEU A 48 5.42 8.48 1.82
C LEU A 48 6.50 8.33 0.74
N LEU A 49 6.27 7.45 -0.23
CA LEU A 49 7.20 7.17 -1.33
C LEU A 49 7.44 8.39 -2.22
N VAL A 50 6.38 9.09 -2.62
CA VAL A 50 6.49 10.31 -3.44
C VAL A 50 7.30 11.37 -2.70
N ASN A 51 7.06 11.57 -1.39
CA ASN A 51 7.85 12.50 -0.60
C ASN A 51 9.31 12.08 -0.49
N ALA A 52 9.58 10.78 -0.30
CA ALA A 52 10.94 10.28 -0.19
C ALA A 52 11.73 10.47 -1.49
N LEU A 53 11.11 10.11 -2.62
CA LEU A 53 11.70 10.23 -3.95
C LEU A 53 11.90 11.70 -4.36
N LEU A 54 10.88 12.56 -4.21
CA LEU A 54 10.97 13.97 -4.62
C LEU A 54 11.93 14.77 -3.76
N ARG A 55 11.89 14.56 -2.43
CA ARG A 55 12.66 15.37 -1.48
C ARG A 55 14.02 14.76 -1.13
N ARG A 56 14.35 13.59 -1.71
CA ARG A 56 15.51 12.75 -1.33
C ARG A 56 15.60 12.53 0.19
N LYS A 57 14.44 12.49 0.85
CA LYS A 57 14.33 12.34 2.31
C LYS A 57 14.07 10.88 2.61
N ARG A 58 14.92 10.26 3.42
CA ARG A 58 14.72 8.87 3.82
C ARG A 58 13.43 8.70 4.61
N ILE A 59 12.74 7.60 4.38
CA ILE A 59 11.71 7.08 5.27
C ILE A 59 12.44 6.55 6.50
N ARG A 60 12.08 7.05 7.69
CA ARG A 60 12.69 6.61 8.94
C ARG A 60 11.97 5.41 9.50
N GLN A 61 12.73 4.54 10.17
CA GLN A 61 12.26 3.43 10.98
C GLN A 61 11.66 3.94 12.30
N GLU A 62 10.63 4.78 12.22
CA GLU A 62 9.71 5.00 13.35
C GLU A 62 9.02 3.66 13.66
N ASP A 63 8.32 3.53 14.79
CA ASP A 63 7.75 2.24 15.21
C ASP A 63 6.56 1.85 14.31
N TRP A 64 6.86 1.30 13.12
CA TRP A 64 5.90 0.86 12.11
C TRP A 64 5.27 -0.48 12.46
N SER A 65 5.47 -1.00 13.67
CA SER A 65 5.00 -2.32 14.08
C SER A 65 3.50 -2.52 13.94
N GLU A 66 2.69 -1.50 14.27
CA GLU A 66 1.24 -1.52 14.05
C GLU A 66 0.87 -1.51 12.55
N TYR A 67 1.62 -0.74 11.77
CA TYR A 67 1.44 -0.64 10.32
C TYR A 67 1.77 -1.97 9.64
N ASP A 68 2.88 -2.58 10.03
CA ASP A 68 3.37 -3.86 9.56
C ASP A 68 2.39 -4.99 9.88
N ALA A 69 1.84 -5.00 11.09
CA ALA A 69 0.80 -5.95 11.49
C ALA A 69 -0.46 -5.81 10.62
N MET A 70 -0.90 -4.56 10.35
CA MET A 70 -2.05 -4.28 9.49
C MET A 70 -1.80 -4.71 8.04
N VAL A 71 -0.64 -4.41 7.47
CA VAL A 71 -0.28 -4.82 6.09
C VAL A 71 -0.26 -6.34 6.01
N SER A 72 0.36 -7.03 6.97
CA SER A 72 0.38 -8.49 7.01
C SER A 72 -1.04 -9.10 7.06
N GLN A 73 -1.93 -8.51 7.86
CA GLN A 73 -3.34 -8.92 7.94
C GLN A 73 -4.10 -8.68 6.62
N LEU A 74 -3.93 -7.51 5.99
CA LEU A 74 -4.60 -7.17 4.72
C LEU A 74 -4.11 -8.05 3.56
N LEU A 75 -2.80 -8.31 3.52
CA LEU A 75 -2.16 -9.15 2.52
C LEU A 75 -2.45 -10.64 2.77
N GLY A 76 -2.75 -11.05 4.01
CA GLY A 76 -2.92 -12.45 4.35
C GLY A 76 -1.63 -13.27 4.25
N LEU A 77 -0.47 -12.62 4.47
CA LEU A 77 0.83 -13.30 4.60
C LEU A 77 1.76 -12.55 5.57
N PRO A 78 2.70 -13.25 6.24
CA PRO A 78 3.77 -12.62 7.01
C PRO A 78 4.67 -11.74 6.13
N LEU A 79 5.07 -10.57 6.63
CA LEU A 79 5.94 -9.65 5.87
C LEU A 79 7.34 -10.20 5.60
N SER A 80 7.81 -11.15 6.43
CA SER A 80 9.05 -11.88 6.17
C SER A 80 8.96 -12.74 4.90
N GLN A 81 7.77 -13.29 4.59
CA GLN A 81 7.52 -14.01 3.35
C GLN A 81 7.41 -13.05 2.16
N LEU A 82 6.84 -11.86 2.35
CA LEU A 82 6.74 -10.86 1.29
C LEU A 82 8.12 -10.46 0.73
N GLN A 83 9.16 -10.48 1.56
CA GLN A 83 10.54 -10.13 1.18
C GLN A 83 11.24 -11.23 0.36
N THR A 84 10.75 -12.47 0.45
CA THR A 84 11.42 -13.65 -0.12
C THR A 84 10.63 -14.33 -1.24
N VAL A 85 9.31 -14.19 -1.24
CA VAL A 85 8.42 -14.76 -2.27
C VAL A 85 8.74 -14.17 -3.64
N ASP A 86 8.62 -14.99 -4.68
CA ASP A 86 8.75 -14.51 -6.05
C ASP A 86 7.55 -13.64 -6.46
N VAL A 87 7.78 -12.64 -7.31
CA VAL A 87 6.76 -11.69 -7.76
C VAL A 87 5.64 -12.38 -8.53
N ASP A 88 5.96 -13.40 -9.33
CA ASP A 88 4.97 -14.14 -10.11
C ASP A 88 4.14 -15.05 -9.19
N GLU A 89 4.77 -15.71 -8.21
CA GLU A 89 4.06 -16.48 -7.18
C GLU A 89 3.10 -15.59 -6.37
N LEU A 90 3.52 -14.37 -6.01
CA LEU A 90 2.68 -13.41 -5.31
C LEU A 90 1.51 -12.93 -6.17
N ALA A 91 1.73 -12.75 -7.47
CA ALA A 91 0.67 -12.39 -8.41
C ALA A 91 -0.36 -13.52 -8.56
N ASP A 92 0.11 -14.76 -8.66
CA ASP A 92 -0.74 -15.94 -8.77
C ASP A 92 -1.57 -16.16 -7.49
N ARG A 93 -0.99 -15.89 -6.31
CA ARG A 93 -1.69 -15.93 -5.02
C ARG A 93 -2.93 -15.05 -5.00
N TYR A 94 -2.81 -13.82 -5.51
CA TYR A 94 -3.90 -12.85 -5.50
C TYR A 94 -4.78 -12.89 -6.75
N ALA A 95 -4.46 -13.73 -7.72
CA ALA A 95 -5.24 -13.89 -8.93
C ALA A 95 -6.64 -14.40 -8.59
N GLY A 96 -7.67 -13.67 -9.02
CA GLY A 96 -9.06 -14.03 -8.80
C GLY A 96 -9.63 -13.69 -7.42
N GLU A 97 -8.84 -13.11 -6.51
CA GLU A 97 -9.38 -12.52 -5.29
C GLU A 97 -10.15 -11.22 -5.59
N GLU A 98 -11.23 -10.97 -4.84
CA GLU A 98 -12.08 -9.77 -4.98
C GLU A 98 -11.26 -8.46 -4.89
N SER A 99 -10.22 -8.43 -4.05
CA SER A 99 -9.29 -7.29 -3.92
C SER A 99 -7.87 -7.64 -4.37
N GLY A 100 -7.73 -8.57 -5.31
CA GLY A 100 -6.42 -9.09 -5.73
C GLY A 100 -5.49 -7.99 -6.28
N ILE A 101 -6.04 -7.10 -7.11
CA ILE A 101 -5.29 -5.98 -7.70
C ILE A 101 -4.80 -5.01 -6.61
N GLU A 102 -5.68 -4.66 -5.67
CA GLU A 102 -5.35 -3.78 -4.56
C GLU A 102 -4.31 -4.41 -3.64
N LYS A 103 -4.42 -5.70 -3.32
CA LYS A 103 -3.42 -6.42 -2.51
C LYS A 103 -2.06 -6.48 -3.20
N MET A 104 -2.04 -6.72 -4.51
CA MET A 104 -0.80 -6.63 -5.30
C MET A 104 -0.21 -5.22 -5.28
N GLU A 105 -1.06 -4.17 -5.38
CA GLU A 105 -0.62 -2.79 -5.31
C GLU A 105 -0.03 -2.48 -3.92
N LEU A 106 -0.72 -2.85 -2.84
CA LEU A 106 -0.22 -2.69 -1.47
C LEU A 106 1.11 -3.42 -1.25
N ALA A 107 1.21 -4.67 -1.69
CA ALA A 107 2.45 -5.45 -1.61
C ALA A 107 3.61 -4.76 -2.36
N SER A 108 3.34 -4.25 -3.56
CA SER A 108 4.35 -3.55 -4.37
C SER A 108 4.85 -2.28 -3.69
N LEU A 109 3.93 -1.48 -3.14
CA LEU A 109 4.23 -0.23 -2.45
C LEU A 109 4.98 -0.50 -1.15
N TYR A 110 4.62 -1.56 -0.43
CA TYR A 110 5.31 -1.95 0.79
C TYR A 110 6.76 -2.35 0.52
N LEU A 111 7.02 -3.16 -0.51
CA LEU A 111 8.39 -3.51 -0.94
C LEU A 111 9.22 -2.27 -1.28
N LEU A 112 8.63 -1.33 -2.02
CA LEU A 112 9.27 -0.05 -2.34
C LEU A 112 9.58 0.76 -1.08
N ARG A 113 8.65 0.84 -0.13
CA ARG A 113 8.83 1.56 1.14
C ARG A 113 9.94 0.92 1.98
N LEU A 114 9.95 -0.41 2.09
CA LEU A 114 10.99 -1.16 2.77
C LEU A 114 12.36 -0.97 2.12
N SER A 115 12.42 -0.84 0.78
CA SER A 115 13.66 -0.53 0.08
C SER A 115 14.23 0.85 0.45
N GLU A 116 13.38 1.84 0.72
CA GLU A 116 13.81 3.18 1.14
C GLU A 116 14.27 3.21 2.60
N GLU A 117 13.73 2.33 3.44
CA GLU A 117 14.10 2.15 4.85
C GLU A 117 15.36 1.28 5.04
N THR A 118 15.61 0.32 4.14
CA THR A 118 16.72 -0.64 4.26
C THR A 118 18.07 0.07 4.26
N GLU A 119 18.81 -0.09 5.35
CA GLU A 119 20.19 0.39 5.50
C GLU A 119 21.20 -0.79 5.48
N GLY A 120 22.43 -0.54 5.04
CA GLY A 120 23.54 -1.48 5.15
C GLY A 120 23.63 -2.57 4.07
N SER A 121 22.56 -2.89 3.34
CA SER A 121 22.60 -3.87 2.23
C SER A 121 22.08 -3.30 0.92
N ILE A 122 22.99 -2.87 0.04
CA ILE A 122 22.68 -2.33 -1.29
C ILE A 122 21.97 -3.38 -2.16
N VAL A 123 22.44 -4.63 -2.10
CA VAL A 123 21.89 -5.73 -2.90
C VAL A 123 20.45 -6.02 -2.47
N PHE A 124 20.19 -6.10 -1.17
CA PHE A 124 18.84 -6.36 -0.66
C PHE A 124 17.89 -5.18 -0.96
N LYS A 125 18.36 -3.95 -0.75
CA LYS A 125 17.62 -2.74 -1.15
C LYS A 125 17.27 -2.76 -2.65
N SER A 126 18.22 -3.09 -3.51
CA SER A 126 18.02 -3.15 -4.96
C SER A 126 16.99 -4.22 -5.33
N LYS A 127 17.07 -5.42 -4.73
CA LYS A 127 16.08 -6.49 -4.92
C LYS A 127 14.67 -6.02 -4.56
N LEU A 128 14.48 -5.48 -3.35
CA LEU A 128 13.16 -5.00 -2.90
C LEU A 128 12.59 -3.93 -3.84
N ARG A 129 13.43 -3.00 -4.29
CA ARG A 129 13.03 -1.95 -5.23
C ARG A 129 12.63 -2.53 -6.58
N GLN A 130 13.41 -3.47 -7.13
CA GLN A 130 13.13 -4.10 -8.41
C GLN A 130 11.86 -4.95 -8.36
N ASP A 131 11.67 -5.74 -7.32
CA ASP A 131 10.47 -6.57 -7.14
C ASP A 131 9.22 -5.72 -6.97
N GLY A 132 9.31 -4.69 -6.11
CA GLY A 132 8.23 -3.73 -5.91
C GLY A 132 7.84 -3.01 -7.22
N LEU A 133 8.83 -2.55 -8.00
CA LEU A 133 8.57 -1.90 -9.29
C LEU A 133 7.98 -2.87 -10.32
N ARG A 134 8.48 -4.11 -10.40
CA ARG A 134 7.98 -5.14 -11.31
C ARG A 134 6.52 -5.47 -11.00
N LEU A 135 6.18 -5.63 -9.72
CA LEU A 135 4.81 -5.89 -9.29
C LEU A 135 3.89 -4.68 -9.55
N LEU A 136 4.36 -3.46 -9.28
CA LEU A 136 3.59 -2.24 -9.53
C LEU A 136 3.30 -2.04 -11.03
N LYS A 137 4.25 -2.37 -11.91
CA LYS A 137 4.04 -2.39 -13.37
C LYS A 137 3.01 -3.45 -13.79
N ARG A 138 3.03 -4.63 -13.16
CA ARG A 138 2.02 -5.67 -13.42
C ARG A 138 0.62 -5.19 -13.02
N VAL A 139 0.47 -4.61 -11.83
CA VAL A 139 -0.76 -3.94 -11.38
C VAL A 139 -1.19 -2.85 -12.36
N HIS A 140 -0.24 -2.08 -12.91
CA HIS A 140 -0.52 -1.10 -13.97
C HIS A 140 -1.13 -1.73 -15.22
N ALA A 141 -0.58 -2.84 -15.69
CA ALA A 141 -1.04 -3.54 -16.89
C ALA A 141 -2.34 -4.34 -16.68
N SER A 142 -2.59 -4.87 -15.48
CA SER A 142 -3.72 -5.78 -15.20
C SER A 142 -4.94 -5.11 -14.55
N SER A 143 -4.82 -3.86 -14.10
CA SER A 143 -5.92 -3.14 -13.47
C SER A 143 -6.92 -2.63 -14.51
N ASN A 144 -8.20 -2.81 -14.23
CA ASN A 144 -9.29 -2.24 -15.03
C ASN A 144 -9.48 -0.73 -14.77
N THR A 145 -8.79 -0.16 -13.78
CA THR A 145 -8.90 1.25 -13.41
C THR A 145 -7.55 1.94 -13.55
N TYR A 146 -7.54 2.99 -14.37
CA TYR A 146 -6.38 3.84 -14.54
C TYR A 146 -6.08 4.63 -13.26
N SER A 147 -4.81 4.67 -12.84
CA SER A 147 -4.34 5.46 -11.70
C SER A 147 -3.15 6.32 -12.12
N LEU A 148 -3.36 7.64 -12.12
CA LEU A 148 -2.31 8.62 -12.39
C LEU A 148 -1.20 8.56 -11.33
N GLN A 149 -1.54 8.29 -10.07
CA GLN A 149 -0.58 8.17 -8.99
C GLN A 149 0.38 7.00 -9.24
N ARG A 150 -0.16 5.84 -9.62
CA ARG A 150 0.61 4.64 -9.98
C ARG A 150 1.51 4.89 -11.19
N GLU A 151 0.99 5.50 -12.25
CA GLU A 151 1.81 5.84 -13.42
C GLU A 151 2.96 6.79 -13.08
N MET A 152 2.67 7.86 -12.34
CA MET A 152 3.70 8.83 -11.95
C MET A 152 4.76 8.19 -11.08
N LEU A 153 4.37 7.35 -10.11
CA LEU A 153 5.30 6.62 -9.27
C LEU A 153 6.19 5.68 -10.09
N ILE A 154 5.63 4.93 -11.04
CA ILE A 154 6.41 4.07 -11.96
C ILE A 154 7.45 4.90 -12.72
N ARG A 155 7.05 6.03 -13.30
CA ARG A 155 7.98 6.92 -14.04
C ARG A 155 9.09 7.44 -13.14
N MET A 156 8.77 7.86 -11.91
CA MET A 156 9.77 8.32 -10.94
C MET A 156 10.76 7.21 -10.55
N LEU A 157 10.30 5.95 -10.48
CA LEU A 157 11.13 4.81 -10.13
C LEU A 157 12.02 4.35 -11.30
N ASP A 158 11.51 4.42 -12.54
CA ASP A 158 12.23 4.09 -13.78
C ASP A 158 13.32 5.11 -14.15
N HIS A 159 13.11 6.38 -13.82
CA HIS A 159 14.00 7.49 -14.19
C HIS A 159 14.74 8.11 -12.99
N GLY A 160 14.62 7.51 -11.81
CA GLY A 160 15.10 8.06 -10.54
C GLY A 160 16.57 7.85 -10.21
N GLU A 161 17.46 7.72 -11.22
CA GLU A 161 18.92 7.68 -11.03
C GLU A 161 19.56 9.07 -11.21
#